data_AF-A0A845RKS2-F1
#
_entry.id   AF-A0A845RKS2-F1
#
_cell.length_a   1.000
_cell.length_b   1.000
_cell.length_c   1.000
_cell.angle_alpha   90.00
_cell.angle_beta   90.00
_cell.angle_gamma   90.00
#
_symmetry.space_group_name_H-M   'P 1'
#
loop_
_entity.id
_entity.type
_entity.pdbx_description
1 polymer ?
#
loop_
_entity_poly.entity_id
_entity_poly.type
_entity_poly.pdbx_seq_one_letter_code
_entity_poly.pdbx_strand_id
1 'polypeptide(L)'
;MSFETFTKGMQDTNEMLNRNFAAVETQLSNKANVGLERYGLPLMEGYENCGMYLANGAAVTIILYCYKSDKSPIEPNSTITVLPEGYRPATTMPFLGLCTNFTAGSDNRWPCYLRLYNDGRLEMSQIGTSVSNIEPKEIYASFTFAR
;
A
#
# COMPACT_ATOMS: atom_id res chain seq x y z
N MET A 1 -4.37 16.41 24.68
CA MET A 1 -5.58 16.95 25.33
C MET A 1 -6.06 15.93 26.34
N SER A 2 -6.22 16.32 27.61
CA SER A 2 -6.62 15.44 28.72
C SER A 2 -8.13 15.53 28.97
N PHE A 3 -8.77 14.41 29.30
CA PHE A 3 -10.16 14.40 29.76
C PHE A 3 -10.23 14.76 31.24
N GLU A 4 -11.16 15.63 31.62
CA GLU A 4 -11.40 15.99 33.01
C GLU A 4 -12.36 14.97 33.67
N THR A 5 -11.94 14.37 34.79
CA THR A 5 -12.72 13.36 35.55
C THR A 5 -13.88 13.99 36.32
N PHE A 6 -15.06 13.39 36.23
CA PHE A 6 -16.22 13.85 36.98
C PHE A 6 -16.18 13.42 38.44
N THR A 7 -16.38 14.37 39.35
CA THR A 7 -16.56 14.11 40.79
C THR A 7 -17.99 14.48 41.21
N LYS A 8 -18.60 13.68 42.09
CA LYS A 8 -19.96 13.91 42.57
C LYS A 8 -20.06 15.27 43.28
N GLY A 9 -21.00 16.11 42.86
CA GLY A 9 -21.27 17.42 43.49
C GLY A 9 -20.50 18.60 42.88
N MET A 10 -19.83 18.44 41.74
CA MET A 10 -19.18 19.56 41.04
C MET A 10 -20.20 20.58 40.55
N GLN A 11 -19.93 21.86 40.83
CA GLN A 11 -20.76 22.99 40.39
C GLN A 11 -20.65 23.23 38.87
N ASP A 12 -19.50 22.95 38.27
CA ASP A 12 -19.21 23.31 36.87
C ASP A 12 -19.42 22.13 35.90
N THR A 13 -20.28 21.18 36.28
CA THR A 13 -20.50 19.93 35.53
C THR A 13 -20.90 20.18 34.07
N ASN A 14 -21.74 21.20 33.81
CA ASN A 14 -22.16 21.57 32.45
C ASN A 14 -21.01 22.16 31.62
N GLU A 15 -20.13 22.95 32.23
CA GLU A 15 -18.98 23.51 31.53
C GLU A 15 -17.94 22.44 31.21
N MET A 16 -17.70 21.51 32.15
CA MET A 16 -16.84 20.34 31.94
C MET A 16 -17.37 19.43 30.82
N LEU A 17 -18.68 19.20 30.78
CA LEU A 17 -19.32 18.46 29.68
C LEU A 17 -19.04 19.13 28.34
N ASN A 18 -19.28 20.44 28.24
CA ASN A 18 -19.05 21.18 27.00
C ASN A 18 -17.58 21.16 26.56
N ARG A 19 -16.62 21.30 27.48
CA ARG A 19 -15.19 21.17 27.17
C ARG A 19 -14.82 19.76 26.68
N ASN A 20 -15.32 18.73 27.35
CA ASN A 20 -15.08 17.35 26.96
C ASN A 20 -15.71 17.03 25.58
N PHE A 21 -16.93 17.50 25.30
CA PHE A 21 -17.56 17.36 23.98
C PHE A 21 -16.76 18.07 22.89
N ALA A 22 -16.33 19.31 23.11
CA ALA A 22 -15.50 20.04 22.14
C ALA A 22 -14.15 19.35 21.89
N ALA A 23 -13.54 18.77 22.93
CA ALA A 23 -12.30 17.99 22.80
C ALA A 23 -12.51 16.70 22.00
N VAL A 24 -13.65 16.02 22.17
CA VAL A 24 -14.03 14.84 21.39
C VAL A 24 -14.31 15.22 19.93
N GLU A 25 -15.09 16.27 19.69
CA GLU A 25 -15.35 16.77 18.33
C GLU A 25 -14.05 17.13 17.61
N THR A 26 -13.15 17.85 18.27
CA THR A 26 -11.84 18.19 17.70
C THR A 26 -11.02 16.93 17.38
N GLN A 27 -11.00 15.95 18.27
CA GLN A 27 -10.31 14.68 18.02
C GLN A 27 -10.95 13.88 16.87
N LEU A 28 -12.28 13.85 16.79
CA LEU A 28 -13.01 13.17 15.74
C LEU A 28 -12.85 13.86 14.40
N SER A 29 -12.94 15.19 14.32
CA SER A 29 -12.71 15.97 13.11
C SER A 29 -11.28 15.81 12.59
N ASN A 30 -10.29 15.79 13.48
CA ASN A 30 -8.90 15.54 13.10
C ASN A 30 -8.67 14.11 12.58
N LYS A 31 -9.46 13.12 13.04
CA LYS A 31 -9.43 11.74 12.53
C LYS A 31 -10.28 11.52 11.28
N ALA A 32 -11.34 12.30 11.09
CA ALA A 32 -12.21 12.23 9.92
C ALA A 32 -11.53 12.79 8.66
N ASN A 33 -10.54 13.68 8.83
CA ASN A 33 -9.78 14.30 7.75
C ASN A 33 -8.50 13.53 7.35
N VAL A 34 -8.35 12.26 7.72
CA VAL A 34 -7.30 11.44 7.10
C VAL A 34 -7.76 11.06 5.69
N GLY A 35 -7.77 12.08 4.82
CA GLY A 35 -8.05 11.94 3.41
C GLY A 35 -7.12 10.88 2.84
N LEU A 36 -7.67 10.04 1.98
CA LEU A 36 -6.89 9.04 1.27
C LEU A 36 -5.92 9.77 0.33
N GLU A 37 -4.66 9.85 0.72
CA GLU A 37 -3.62 10.51 -0.06
C GLU A 37 -3.19 9.58 -1.19
N ARG A 38 -3.16 10.08 -2.43
CA ARG A 38 -2.80 9.31 -3.62
C ARG A 38 -1.47 9.79 -4.17
N TYR A 39 -0.56 8.85 -4.39
CA TYR A 39 0.79 9.10 -4.89
C TYR A 39 1.15 8.15 -6.02
N GLY A 40 1.96 8.62 -6.98
CA GLY A 40 2.60 7.73 -7.94
C GLY A 40 3.65 6.83 -7.27
N LEU A 41 3.79 5.59 -7.72
CA LEU A 41 4.86 4.72 -7.24
C LEU A 41 6.21 5.17 -7.83
N PRO A 42 7.28 5.31 -7.02
CA PRO A 42 8.61 5.65 -7.52
C PRO A 42 9.27 4.41 -8.13
N LEU A 43 9.27 4.34 -9.45
CA LEU A 43 9.71 3.15 -10.18
C LEU A 43 11.23 3.10 -10.30
N MET A 44 11.77 1.89 -10.32
CA MET A 44 13.16 1.68 -10.73
C MET A 44 13.32 2.01 -12.21
N GLU A 45 14.53 2.43 -12.60
CA GLU A 45 14.88 2.69 -13.99
C GLU A 45 14.57 1.47 -14.89
N GLY A 46 13.99 1.74 -16.07
CA GLY A 46 13.59 0.71 -17.03
C GLY A 46 12.20 0.10 -16.79
N TYR A 47 11.48 0.51 -15.74
CA TYR A 47 10.06 0.18 -15.55
C TYR A 47 9.14 1.31 -15.99
N GLU A 48 8.02 0.94 -16.58
CA GLU A 48 6.99 1.84 -17.09
C GLU A 48 5.60 1.47 -16.57
N ASN A 49 4.70 2.46 -16.67
CA ASN A 49 3.26 2.34 -16.45
C ASN A 49 2.80 2.02 -15.01
N CYS A 50 3.68 2.02 -14.01
CA CYS A 50 3.27 1.52 -12.69
C CYS A 50 2.64 2.54 -11.76
N GLY A 51 1.33 2.38 -11.62
CA GLY A 51 0.66 2.21 -10.34
C GLY A 51 0.69 3.41 -9.39
N MET A 52 0.02 3.23 -8.28
CA MET A 52 -0.11 4.24 -7.24
C MET A 52 -0.08 3.58 -5.88
N TYR A 53 0.27 4.34 -4.86
CA TYR A 53 -0.06 3.96 -3.50
C TYR A 53 -1.02 4.98 -2.87
N LEU A 54 -1.89 4.45 -2.04
CA LEU A 54 -2.90 5.20 -1.30
C LEU A 54 -2.59 5.07 0.19
N ALA A 55 -2.54 6.17 0.92
CA ALA A 55 -2.25 6.15 2.35
C ALA A 55 -3.36 6.85 3.14
N ASN A 56 -3.72 6.30 4.29
CA ASN A 56 -4.71 6.89 5.19
C ASN A 56 -4.27 6.85 6.66
N GLY A 57 -3.03 7.24 6.94
CA GLY A 57 -2.44 7.32 8.29
C GLY A 57 -2.25 5.97 9.01
N ALA A 58 -3.12 4.99 8.79
CA ALA A 58 -3.12 3.67 9.39
C ALA A 58 -2.68 2.58 8.42
N ALA A 59 -2.99 2.72 7.12
CA ALA A 59 -2.68 1.73 6.12
C ALA A 59 -2.14 2.35 4.83
N VAL A 60 -1.46 1.51 4.05
CA VAL A 60 -1.00 1.79 2.69
C VAL A 60 -1.54 0.71 1.77
N THR A 61 -2.19 1.13 0.68
CA THR A 61 -2.62 0.27 -0.41
C THR A 61 -1.76 0.52 -1.63
N ILE A 62 -1.15 -0.51 -2.18
CA ILE A 62 -0.44 -0.45 -3.45
C ILE A 62 -1.36 -0.99 -4.54
N ILE A 63 -1.50 -0.24 -5.64
CA ILE A 63 -2.13 -0.67 -6.88
C ILE A 63 -1.05 -0.63 -7.95
N LEU A 64 -0.63 -1.79 -8.43
CA LEU A 64 0.49 -1.98 -9.34
C LEU A 64 -0.01 -2.46 -10.70
N TYR A 65 0.49 -1.82 -11.75
CA TYR A 65 0.47 -2.33 -13.12
C TYR A 65 1.79 -1.98 -13.80
N CYS A 66 2.77 -2.88 -13.86
CA CYS A 66 4.10 -2.55 -14.39
C CYS A 66 4.55 -3.45 -15.53
N TYR A 67 5.38 -2.91 -16.41
CA TYR A 67 6.19 -3.68 -17.36
C TYR A 67 7.57 -3.02 -17.53
N LYS A 68 8.54 -3.75 -18.07
CA LYS A 68 9.82 -3.15 -18.47
C LYS A 68 9.67 -2.41 -19.80
N SER A 69 10.27 -1.23 -19.92
CA SER A 69 10.23 -0.38 -21.13
C SER A 69 10.64 -1.12 -22.40
N ASP A 70 11.67 -1.95 -22.30
CA ASP A 70 12.21 -2.77 -23.39
C ASP A 70 11.36 -4.02 -23.70
N LYS A 71 10.26 -4.25 -22.96
CA LYS A 71 9.37 -5.40 -23.07
C LYS A 71 10.07 -6.74 -22.83
N SER A 72 11.24 -6.72 -22.17
CA SER A 72 11.92 -7.93 -21.71
C SER A 72 11.15 -8.56 -20.54
N PRO A 73 11.40 -9.85 -20.26
CA PRO A 73 10.82 -10.52 -19.10
C PRO A 73 11.24 -9.84 -17.79
N ILE A 74 10.33 -9.79 -16.83
CA ILE A 74 10.59 -9.40 -15.46
C ILE A 74 11.17 -10.62 -14.76
N GLU A 75 12.44 -10.54 -14.39
CA GLU A 75 13.15 -11.64 -13.76
C GLU A 75 12.77 -11.76 -12.28
N PRO A 76 12.75 -12.97 -11.70
CA PRO A 76 12.68 -13.16 -10.26
C PRO A 76 13.74 -12.33 -9.53
N ASN A 77 13.36 -11.80 -8.37
CA ASN A 77 14.13 -10.88 -7.53
C ASN A 77 14.46 -9.52 -8.16
N SER A 78 13.87 -9.17 -9.31
CA SER A 78 13.97 -7.81 -9.83
C SER A 78 13.21 -6.84 -8.91
N THR A 79 13.88 -5.76 -8.54
CA THR A 79 13.25 -4.65 -7.81
C THR A 79 12.40 -3.81 -8.76
N ILE A 80 11.12 -3.64 -8.43
CA ILE A 80 10.16 -2.89 -9.22
C ILE A 80 10.10 -1.43 -8.74
N THR A 81 10.06 -1.25 -7.42
CA THR A 81 9.93 0.07 -6.76
C THR A 81 10.49 0.00 -5.34
N VAL A 82 10.78 1.17 -4.76
CA VAL A 82 11.12 1.33 -3.35
C VAL A 82 10.21 2.38 -2.73
N LEU A 83 9.35 1.98 -1.80
CA LEU A 83 8.45 2.92 -1.11
C LEU A 83 9.25 3.97 -0.31
N PRO A 84 8.79 5.23 -0.29
CA PRO A 84 9.37 6.25 0.57
C PRO A 84 9.29 5.85 2.05
N GLU A 85 10.25 6.30 2.86
CA GLU A 85 10.44 5.88 4.26
C GLU A 85 9.15 5.93 5.10
N GLY A 86 8.35 6.99 4.93
CA GLY A 86 7.09 7.14 5.64
C GLY A 86 5.99 6.14 5.27
N TYR A 87 6.11 5.36 4.19
CA TYR A 87 5.05 4.45 3.72
C TYR A 87 5.49 2.99 3.71
N ARG A 88 6.63 2.67 4.33
CA ARG A 88 7.18 1.30 4.37
C ARG A 88 6.44 0.45 5.41
N PRO A 89 6.37 -0.87 5.21
CA PRO A 89 5.80 -1.76 6.22
C PRO A 89 6.76 -2.02 7.36
N ALA A 90 6.23 -2.30 8.56
CA ALA A 90 7.04 -2.70 9.71
C ALA A 90 7.79 -4.03 9.51
N THR A 91 7.24 -4.93 8.68
CA THR A 91 7.82 -6.27 8.42
C THR A 91 7.75 -6.61 6.94
N THR A 92 8.59 -7.57 6.53
CA THR A 92 8.56 -8.10 5.16
C THR A 92 7.30 -8.94 4.96
N MET A 93 6.56 -8.69 3.87
CA MET A 93 5.28 -9.34 3.59
C MET A 93 5.23 -9.95 2.18
N PRO A 94 4.72 -11.18 2.04
CA PRO A 94 4.42 -11.77 0.75
C PRO A 94 3.05 -11.29 0.24
N PHE A 95 2.95 -11.07 -1.07
CA PHE A 95 1.71 -10.75 -1.75
C PHE A 95 1.54 -11.59 -3.02
N LEU A 96 0.28 -11.73 -3.45
CA LEU A 96 -0.06 -12.38 -4.71
C LEU A 96 -0.39 -11.31 -5.75
N GLY A 97 0.21 -11.43 -6.92
CA GLY A 97 -0.12 -10.67 -8.12
C GLY A 97 -0.46 -11.59 -9.28
N LEU A 98 -0.76 -10.98 -10.42
CA LEU A 98 -0.96 -11.64 -11.70
C LEU A 98 0.13 -11.17 -12.66
N CYS A 99 0.74 -12.10 -13.36
CA CYS A 99 1.74 -11.85 -14.38
C CYS A 99 1.20 -12.28 -15.75
N THR A 100 1.57 -11.56 -16.81
CA THR A 100 1.14 -11.83 -18.20
C THR A 100 2.32 -11.79 -19.17
N ASN A 101 2.16 -12.33 -20.37
CA ASN A 101 3.08 -12.17 -21.50
C ASN A 101 2.34 -11.38 -22.61
N PHE A 102 3.02 -10.50 -23.34
CA PHE A 102 2.48 -9.61 -24.40
C PHE A 102 1.96 -10.35 -25.65
N THR A 103 1.53 -11.60 -25.55
CA THR A 103 1.08 -12.36 -26.72
C THR A 103 -0.33 -11.92 -27.09
N ALA A 104 -0.46 -11.19 -28.21
CA ALA A 104 -1.74 -10.79 -28.76
C ALA A 104 -2.66 -12.02 -28.94
N GLY A 105 -3.83 -11.99 -28.29
CA GLY A 105 -4.88 -13.01 -28.48
C GLY A 105 -5.08 -14.02 -27.34
N SER A 106 -4.33 -13.96 -26.24
CA SER A 106 -4.64 -14.74 -25.03
C SER A 106 -4.38 -13.95 -23.75
N ASP A 107 -5.42 -13.73 -22.94
CA ASP A 107 -5.32 -13.21 -21.56
C ASP A 107 -4.78 -14.28 -20.60
N ASN A 108 -3.65 -14.90 -20.95
CA ASN A 108 -3.01 -15.85 -20.05
C ASN A 108 -2.38 -15.07 -18.89
N ARG A 109 -3.09 -15.09 -17.76
CA ARG A 109 -2.64 -14.52 -16.49
C ARG A 109 -2.24 -15.66 -15.57
N TRP A 110 -1.08 -15.51 -14.96
CA TRP A 110 -0.54 -16.48 -14.02
C TRP A 110 -0.34 -15.85 -12.66
N PRO A 111 -0.55 -16.58 -11.55
CA PRO A 111 -0.17 -16.08 -10.25
C PRO A 111 1.33 -15.81 -10.23
N CYS A 112 1.74 -14.69 -9.65
CA CYS A 112 3.12 -14.43 -9.29
C CYS A 112 3.21 -13.90 -7.88
N TYR A 113 4.26 -14.28 -7.17
CA TYR A 113 4.46 -13.90 -5.78
C TYR A 113 5.33 -12.67 -5.75
N LEU A 114 4.87 -11.65 -5.04
CA LEU A 114 5.59 -10.42 -4.76
C LEU A 114 6.06 -10.43 -3.32
N ARG A 115 7.15 -9.73 -3.04
CA ARG A 115 7.64 -9.51 -1.68
C ARG A 115 7.89 -8.03 -1.47
N LEU A 116 7.21 -7.45 -0.48
CA LEU A 116 7.48 -6.11 0.00
C LEU A 116 8.36 -6.23 1.25
N TYR A 117 9.61 -5.79 1.16
CA TYR A 117 10.54 -5.77 2.28
C TYR A 117 10.27 -4.58 3.20
N ASN A 118 10.74 -4.68 4.45
CA ASN A 118 10.62 -3.59 5.43
C ASN A 118 11.44 -2.34 5.07
N ASP A 119 12.42 -2.46 4.18
CA ASP A 119 13.12 -1.31 3.57
C ASP A 119 12.32 -0.62 2.45
N GLY A 120 11.08 -1.08 2.18
CA GLY A 120 10.17 -0.53 1.18
C GLY A 120 10.32 -1.11 -0.21
N ARG A 121 11.30 -1.98 -0.44
CA ARG A 121 11.56 -2.59 -1.74
C ARG A 121 10.46 -3.59 -2.11
N LEU A 122 9.87 -3.46 -3.29
CA LEU A 122 8.92 -4.42 -3.85
C LEU A 122 9.60 -5.22 -4.96
N GLU A 123 9.64 -6.54 -4.81
CA GLU A 123 10.23 -7.46 -5.78
C GLU A 123 9.21 -8.49 -6.27
N MET A 124 9.38 -8.95 -7.51
CA MET A 124 8.76 -10.19 -7.96
C MET A 124 9.60 -11.36 -7.48
N SER A 125 9.10 -12.17 -6.54
CA SER A 125 9.86 -13.28 -5.96
C SER A 125 9.89 -14.52 -6.86
N GLN A 126 8.74 -14.94 -7.41
CA GLN A 126 8.65 -16.12 -8.27
C GLN A 126 7.32 -16.16 -9.05
N ILE A 127 7.26 -16.94 -10.12
CA ILE A 127 6.01 -17.26 -10.83
C ILE A 127 5.36 -18.48 -10.18
N GLY A 128 4.06 -18.43 -9.91
CA GLY A 128 3.33 -19.45 -9.16
C GLY A 128 2.82 -20.63 -9.99
N THR A 129 3.50 -21.01 -11.06
CA THR A 129 3.03 -22.11 -11.93
C THR A 129 4.10 -23.16 -12.14
N SER A 130 3.66 -24.41 -12.32
CA SER A 130 4.48 -25.54 -12.76
C SER A 130 4.76 -25.54 -14.27
N VAL A 131 4.38 -24.48 -14.98
CA VAL A 131 4.55 -24.38 -16.44
C VAL A 131 5.95 -23.84 -16.71
N SER A 132 6.80 -24.68 -17.30
CA SER A 132 8.12 -24.25 -17.79
C SER A 132 7.97 -23.25 -18.94
N ASN A 133 8.85 -22.25 -18.99
CA ASN A 133 9.00 -21.25 -20.07
C ASN A 133 7.99 -20.08 -20.07
N ILE A 134 7.46 -19.68 -18.91
CA ILE A 134 6.74 -18.40 -18.81
C ILE A 134 7.75 -17.27 -18.64
N GLU A 135 7.68 -16.30 -19.54
CA GLU A 135 8.39 -15.03 -19.48
C GLU A 135 7.40 -13.92 -19.12
N PRO A 136 7.25 -13.54 -17.84
CA PRO A 136 6.28 -12.55 -17.41
C PRO A 136 6.77 -11.17 -17.86
N LYS A 137 5.98 -10.44 -18.64
CA LYS A 137 6.33 -9.11 -19.14
C LYS A 137 5.55 -7.99 -18.48
N GLU A 138 4.40 -8.32 -17.88
CA GLU A 138 3.63 -7.39 -17.06
C GLU A 138 3.28 -8.00 -15.70
N ILE A 139 3.09 -7.15 -14.70
CA ILE A 139 2.61 -7.50 -13.35
C ILE A 139 1.42 -6.62 -13.02
N TYR A 140 0.37 -7.23 -12.48
CA TYR A 140 -0.79 -6.59 -11.90
C TYR A 140 -0.92 -7.03 -10.44
N ALA A 141 -1.01 -6.09 -9.50
CA ALA A 141 -1.25 -6.43 -8.11
C ALA A 141 -2.02 -5.32 -7.39
N SER A 142 -2.82 -5.70 -6.39
CA SER A 142 -3.44 -4.75 -5.48
C SER A 142 -3.43 -5.36 -4.09
N PHE A 143 -2.82 -4.66 -3.14
CA PHE A 143 -2.72 -5.14 -1.76
C PHE A 143 -2.58 -3.99 -0.77
N THR A 144 -3.04 -4.24 0.45
CA THR A 144 -3.05 -3.28 1.55
C THR A 144 -2.30 -3.85 2.74
N PHE A 145 -1.54 -2.99 3.43
CA PHE A 145 -0.87 -3.31 4.68
C PHE A 145 -0.99 -2.17 5.69
N ALA A 146 -0.90 -2.51 6.98
CA ALA A 146 -0.84 -1.53 8.05
C ALA A 146 0.57 -0.91 8.12
N ARG A 147 0.64 0.40 8.41
CA ARG A 147 1.90 1.10 8.71
C ARG A 147 2.43 0.71 10.09
#